data_AF-A0A3N5INE9-F1
#
_entry.id   AF-A0A3N5INE9-F1
#
_cell.length_a   1.000
_cell.length_b   1.000
_cell.length_c   1.000
_cell.angle_alpha   90.00
_cell.angle_beta   90.00
_cell.angle_gamma   90.00
#
_symmetry.space_group_name_H-M   'P 1'
#
loop_
_entity.id
_entity.type
_entity.pdbx_description
1 polymer ?
#
loop_
_entity_poly.entity_id
_entity_poly.type
_entity_poly.pdbx_seq_one_letter_code
_entity_poly.pdbx_strand_id
1 'polypeptide(L)' 'MKIVPVTEAVGMVLCHDVTRIVQGREKGPAFKRGHVITGRDVEPL' A
#
# COMPACT_ATOMS: atom_id res chain seq x y z
N MET A 1 1.42 3.14 -15.49
CA MET A 1 0.74 2.89 -14.20
C MET A 1 -0.75 2.81 -14.45
N LYS A 2 -1.48 1.92 -13.76
CA LYS A 2 -2.94 1.77 -13.83
C LYS A 2 -3.52 2.13 -12.47
N ILE A 3 -4.65 2.84 -12.45
CA ILE A 3 -5.43 3.06 -11.22
C ILE A 3 -6.32 1.83 -11.02
N VAL A 4 -6.26 1.25 -9.83
CA VAL A 4 -7.06 0.08 -9.44
C VAL A 4 -7.75 0.38 -8.11
N PRO A 5 -9.00 -0.07 -7.89
CA PRO A 5 -9.61 -0.05 -6.58
C PRO A 5 -8.76 -0.81 -5.57
N VAL A 6 -8.68 -0.32 -4.33
CA VAL A 6 -7.83 -0.95 -3.28
C VAL A 6 -8.29 -2.38 -2.99
N THR A 7 -9.59 -2.63 -2.99
CA THR A 7 -10.19 -3.94 -2.80
C THR A 7 -9.86 -4.94 -3.91
N GLU A 8 -9.54 -4.46 -5.11
CA GLU A 8 -9.12 -5.28 -6.26
C GLU A 8 -7.61 -5.44 -6.35
N ALA A 9 -6.84 -4.74 -5.50
CA ALA A 9 -5.38 -4.72 -5.59
C ALA A 9 -4.71 -5.96 -4.95
N VAL A 10 -5.46 -6.79 -4.22
CA VAL A 10 -4.93 -8.00 -3.56
C VAL A 10 -4.34 -8.94 -4.61
N GLY A 11 -3.10 -9.37 -4.39
CA GLY A 11 -2.31 -10.20 -5.30
C GLY A 11 -1.49 -9.40 -6.33
N MET A 12 -1.69 -8.09 -6.44
CA MET A 12 -0.87 -7.23 -7.31
C MET A 12 0.45 -6.83 -6.65
N VAL A 13 1.44 -6.47 -7.48
CA VAL A 13 2.76 -6.01 -7.04
C VAL A 13 2.83 -4.48 -7.07
N LEU A 14 3.30 -3.88 -5.98
CA LEU A 14 3.55 -2.44 -5.93
C LEU A 14 4.64 -2.00 -6.90
N CYS A 15 4.31 -1.01 -7.73
CA CYS A 15 5.25 -0.45 -8.71
C CYS A 15 6.24 0.56 -8.11
N HIS A 16 5.95 1.10 -6.92
CA HIS A 16 6.78 2.06 -6.18
C HIS A 16 6.61 1.88 -4.65
N ASP A 17 7.48 2.52 -3.87
CA ASP A 17 7.38 2.55 -2.41
C ASP A 17 6.17 3.38 -1.96
N VAL A 18 5.47 2.93 -0.93
CA VAL A 18 4.33 3.64 -0.33
C VAL A 18 4.74 4.15 1.04
N THR A 19 4.62 5.47 1.26
CA THR A 19 4.92 6.11 2.55
C THR A 19 3.63 6.33 3.33
N ARG A 20 3.58 5.86 4.57
CA ARG A 20 2.52 6.23 5.52
C ARG A 20 2.89 7.54 6.20
N ILE A 21 1.91 8.44 6.24
CA ILE A 21 2.02 9.73 6.91
C ILE A 21 0.89 9.82 7.92
N VAL A 22 1.24 9.87 9.21
CA VAL A 22 0.32 10.15 10.30
C VAL A 22 0.71 11.49 10.90
N GLN A 23 -0.17 12.49 10.74
CA GLN A 23 0.11 13.86 11.15
C GLN A 23 0.51 13.93 12.63
N GLY A 24 1.67 14.57 12.88
CA GLY A 24 2.22 14.73 14.22
C GLY A 24 2.76 13.46 14.87
N ARG A 25 2.84 12.33 14.15
CA ARG A 25 3.32 11.04 14.71
C ARG A 25 4.44 10.42 13.90
N GLU A 26 4.19 10.09 12.64
CA GLU A 26 5.14 9.32 11.82
C GLU A 26 5.08 9.69 10.33
N LYS A 27 6.24 9.61 9.68
CA LYS A 27 6.39 9.69 8.23
C LYS A 27 7.46 8.69 7.82
N GLY A 28 7.06 7.57 7.23
CA GLY A 28 7.98 6.49 6.89
C GLY A 28 7.42 5.50 5.88
N PRO A 29 8.28 4.64 5.30
CA PRO A 29 7.85 3.64 4.33
C PRO A 29 6.93 2.62 5.01
N ALA A 30 5.70 2.52 4.52
CA ALA A 30 4.77 1.45 4.91
C ALA A 30 4.96 0.20 4.06
N PHE A 31 5.23 0.39 2.77
CA PHE A 31 5.49 -0.69 1.84
C PHE A 31 6.62 -0.31 0.89
N LYS A 32 7.37 -1.33 0.43
CA LYS A 32 8.42 -1.15 -0.57
C LYS A 32 7.94 -1.65 -1.94
N ARG A 33 8.50 -1.10 -3.01
CA ARG A 33 8.35 -1.57 -4.38
C ARG A 33 8.64 -3.07 -4.44
N GLY A 34 7.81 -3.81 -5.16
CA GLY A 34 7.92 -5.27 -5.23
C GLY A 34 7.11 -6.00 -4.17
N HIS A 35 6.55 -5.32 -3.18
CA HIS A 35 5.59 -5.91 -2.23
C HIS A 35 4.36 -6.43 -2.96
N VAL A 36 3.94 -7.65 -2.62
CA VAL A 36 2.67 -8.24 -3.09
C VAL A 36 1.59 -7.86 -2.09
N ILE A 37 0.56 -7.16 -2.56
CA ILE A 37 -0.55 -6.71 -1.72
C ILE A 37 -1.34 -7.93 -1.22
N THR A 38 -1.54 -8.01 0.09
CA THR A 38 -2.31 -9.07 0.76
C THR A 38 -3.63 -8.52 1.30
N GLY A 39 -4.58 -9.40 1.64
CA GLY A 39 -5.84 -8.98 2.25
C GLY A 39 -5.67 -8.18 3.56
N ARG A 40 -4.62 -8.47 4.32
CA ARG A 40 -4.29 -7.74 5.56
C ARG A 40 -3.81 -6.31 5.31
N ASP A 41 -3.24 -6.05 4.13
CA ASP A 41 -2.74 -4.71 3.78
C ASP A 41 -3.89 -3.73 3.48
N VAL A 42 -5.11 -4.24 3.27
CA VAL A 42 -6.31 -3.45 2.92
C VAL A 42 -7.41 -3.47 4.01
N GLU A 43 -7.16 -4.14 5.14
CA GLU A 43 -8.05 -4.20 6.31
C GLU A 43 -7.89 -2.98 7.24
N PRO A 44 -8.95 -2.50 7.92
CA PRO A 44 -10.26 -2.16 7.39
C PRO A 44 -10.25 -0.71 6.84
N LEU A 45 -10.22 -0.58 5.52
CA LEU A 45 -10.71 0.61 4.82
C LEU A 45 -12.25 0.62 4.79
#